data_AF-A0A0L9V207-F1
#
_entry.id   AF-A0A0L9V207-F1
#
_cell.length_a   1.000
_cell.length_b   1.000
_cell.length_c   1.000
_cell.angle_alpha   90.00
_cell.angle_beta   90.00
_cell.angle_gamma   90.00
#
_symmetry.space_group_name_H-M   'P 1'
#
loop_
_entity.id
_entity.type
_entity.pdbx_description
1 polymer ?
#
loop_
_entity_poly.entity_id
_entity_poly.type
_entity_poly.pdbx_seq_one_letter_code
_entity_poly.pdbx_strand_id
1 'polypeptide(L)'
;VHHSLCLELQRLIDRISLIILDIESARPNCKLAMEALCSLNLTLARAKSVIKDCSKCSKLYLAITSRRILSKCQKLRNAFELYLTEIQGAVTIPLADKISAILHDLRSAKFSLEFTEEEARKVLLSLFEKNFSDKASMEKEELEAIQIATSRLEIKSALSILVEKATIKNQLDEVNETNPKEKELLEYLLYLLIKNRKSICQFEDGDHSPTHDFHDQSFEHELVVEEALCEKKVNDEVGDL
;
A
#
# COMPACT_ATOMS: atom_id res chain seq x y z
N VAL A 1 0.16 6.51 -3.07
CA VAL A 1 -0.86 6.25 -2.06
C VAL A 1 -0.16 5.98 -0.73
N HIS A 2 -0.57 6.64 0.35
CA HIS A 2 0.07 6.65 1.68
C HIS A 2 1.49 7.19 1.71
N HIS A 3 1.87 8.06 0.77
CA HIS A 3 3.24 8.57 0.71
C HIS A 3 3.58 9.34 1.99
N SER A 4 2.70 10.24 2.44
CA SER A 4 2.92 11.02 3.67
C SER A 4 2.98 10.14 4.91
N LEU A 5 2.12 9.11 5.01
CA LEU A 5 2.13 8.17 6.13
C LEU A 5 3.45 7.39 6.20
N CYS A 6 3.88 6.82 5.07
CA CYS A 6 5.10 6.02 5.01
C CYS A 6 6.34 6.88 5.22
N LEU A 7 6.37 8.10 4.69
CA LEU A 7 7.46 9.04 4.87
C LEU A 7 7.61 9.46 6.34
N GLU A 8 6.51 9.79 7.01
CA GLU A 8 6.55 10.17 8.42
C GLU A 8 6.98 8.98 9.30
N LEU A 9 6.50 7.76 8.99
CA LEU A 9 6.95 6.56 9.69
C LEU A 9 8.44 6.26 9.45
N GLN A 10 8.92 6.43 8.21
CA GLN A 10 10.33 6.25 7.86
C GLN A 10 11.21 7.23 8.64
N ARG A 11 10.81 8.52 8.72
CA ARG A 11 11.51 9.53 9.51
C ARG A 11 11.73 9.09 10.96
N LEU A 12 10.69 8.54 11.59
CA LEU A 12 10.77 8.03 12.96
C LEU A 12 11.70 6.80 13.05
N ILE A 13 11.60 5.86 12.12
CA ILE A 13 12.48 4.68 12.05
C ILE A 13 13.95 5.12 11.96
N ASP A 14 14.26 6.07 11.08
CA ASP A 14 15.62 6.56 10.88
C ASP A 14 16.16 7.22 12.14
N ARG A 15 15.36 8.09 12.78
CA ARG A 15 15.73 8.74 14.04
C ARG A 15 16.07 7.74 15.14
N ILE A 16 15.26 6.70 15.30
CA ILE A 16 15.49 5.66 16.31
C ILE A 16 16.72 4.81 15.95
N SER A 17 16.88 4.46 14.66
CA SER A 17 17.99 3.65 14.17
C SER A 17 19.35 4.31 14.44
N LEU A 18 19.43 5.65 14.49
CA LEU A 18 20.65 6.38 14.82
C LEU A 18 21.16 6.14 16.25
N ILE A 19 20.30 5.75 17.19
CA ILE A 19 20.66 5.59 18.60
C ILE A 19 20.58 4.15 19.10
N ILE A 20 20.07 3.22 18.28
CA ILE A 20 19.81 1.84 18.73
C ILE A 20 21.10 1.13 19.18
N LEU A 21 22.21 1.33 18.46
CA LEU A 21 23.50 0.74 18.81
C LEU A 21 24.08 1.34 20.11
N ASP A 22 23.86 2.64 20.35
CA ASP A 22 24.25 3.29 21.60
C ASP A 22 23.45 2.72 22.78
N ILE A 23 22.14 2.48 22.60
CA ILE A 23 21.28 1.85 23.60
C ILE A 23 21.72 0.41 23.89
N GLU A 24 21.98 -0.38 22.85
CA GLU A 24 22.47 -1.76 23.01
C GLU A 24 23.82 -1.81 23.74
N SER A 25 24.74 -0.89 23.40
CA SER A 25 26.05 -0.78 24.03
C SER A 25 25.96 -0.34 25.49
N ALA A 26 24.98 0.50 25.83
CA ALA A 26 24.74 0.95 27.19
C ALA A 26 24.25 -0.18 28.12
N ARG A 27 23.79 -1.31 27.57
CA ARG A 27 23.27 -2.49 28.30
C ARG A 27 22.29 -2.07 29.41
N PRO A 28 21.03 -1.74 29.07
CA PRO A 28 20.05 -1.26 30.03
C PRO A 28 20.08 -2.05 31.34
N ASN A 29 20.25 -1.33 32.44
CA ASN A 29 20.70 -1.88 33.72
C ASN A 29 19.64 -2.70 34.49
N CYS A 30 18.45 -2.90 33.92
CA CYS A 30 17.35 -3.65 34.53
C CYS A 30 16.57 -4.49 33.50
N LYS A 31 15.90 -5.54 34.01
CA LYS A 31 15.12 -6.49 33.20
C LYS A 31 14.05 -5.80 32.34
N LEU A 32 13.32 -4.85 32.92
CA LEU A 32 12.27 -4.10 32.22
C LEU A 32 12.85 -3.34 31.02
N ALA A 33 13.96 -2.63 31.19
CA ALA A 33 14.57 -1.86 30.11
C ALA A 33 15.19 -2.76 29.02
N MET A 34 15.64 -3.97 29.40
CA MET A 34 16.05 -4.97 28.42
C MET A 34 14.89 -5.51 27.59
N GLU A 35 13.75 -5.82 28.24
CA GLU A 35 12.53 -6.25 27.55
C GLU A 35 11.99 -5.15 26.63
N ALA A 36 12.08 -3.88 27.05
CA ALA A 36 11.74 -2.71 26.25
C ALA A 36 12.63 -2.60 25.00
N LEU A 37 13.95 -2.82 25.13
CA LEU A 37 14.87 -2.80 24.00
C LEU A 37 14.57 -3.91 22.99
N CYS A 38 14.30 -5.13 23.45
CA CYS A 38 13.86 -6.22 22.58
C CYS A 38 12.57 -5.86 21.83
N SER A 39 11.60 -5.27 22.54
CA SER A 39 10.32 -4.85 21.99
C SER A 39 10.45 -3.69 21.00
N LEU A 40 11.38 -2.77 21.25
CA LEU A 40 11.74 -1.67 20.35
C LEU A 40 12.27 -2.20 19.02
N ASN A 41 13.22 -3.15 19.06
CA ASN A 41 13.79 -3.79 17.87
C ASN A 41 12.74 -4.54 17.04
N LEU A 42 11.85 -5.30 17.69
CA LEU A 42 10.73 -5.97 17.01
C LEU A 42 9.77 -4.94 16.38
N THR A 43 9.51 -3.84 17.07
CA THR A 43 8.63 -2.77 16.57
C THR A 43 9.25 -2.05 15.37
N LEU A 44 10.56 -1.83 15.36
CA LEU A 44 11.29 -1.31 14.19
C LEU A 44 11.15 -2.24 12.98
N ALA A 45 11.33 -3.56 13.18
CA ALA A 45 11.15 -4.54 12.11
C ALA A 45 9.71 -4.53 11.56
N ARG A 46 8.71 -4.45 12.45
CA ARG A 46 7.29 -4.31 12.06
C ARG A 46 7.01 -3.03 11.28
N ALA A 47 7.59 -1.90 11.70
CA ALA A 47 7.42 -0.62 11.03
C ALA A 47 8.03 -0.63 9.61
N LYS A 48 9.22 -1.21 9.46
CA LYS A 48 9.86 -1.44 8.14
C LYS A 48 9.00 -2.34 7.25
N SER A 49 8.40 -3.38 7.81
CA SER A 49 7.45 -4.23 7.08
C SER A 49 6.26 -3.45 6.57
N VAL A 50 5.64 -2.57 7.38
CA VAL A 50 4.51 -1.74 6.95
C VAL A 50 4.84 -0.91 5.71
N ILE A 51 6.01 -0.27 5.70
CA ILE A 51 6.46 0.55 4.55
C ILE A 51 6.67 -0.33 3.32
N LYS A 52 7.31 -1.49 3.49
CA LYS A 52 7.53 -2.47 2.41
C LYS A 52 6.20 -2.97 1.84
N ASP A 53 5.25 -3.33 2.69
CA ASP A 53 3.93 -3.81 2.27
C ASP A 53 3.20 -2.72 1.48
N CYS A 54 3.21 -1.47 1.97
CA CYS A 54 2.60 -0.34 1.27
C CYS A 54 3.24 -0.07 -0.11
N SER A 55 4.53 -0.35 -0.29
CA SER A 55 5.20 -0.16 -1.58
C SER A 55 4.83 -1.22 -2.63
N LYS A 56 4.31 -2.38 -2.20
CA LYS A 56 3.99 -3.53 -3.04
C LYS A 56 2.50 -3.69 -3.34
N CYS A 57 1.64 -3.08 -2.52
CA CYS A 57 0.20 -3.20 -2.69
C CYS A 57 -0.34 -2.29 -3.80
N SER A 58 -1.47 -2.70 -4.36
CA SER A 58 -2.25 -1.90 -5.31
C SER A 58 -2.65 -0.54 -4.71
N LYS A 59 -2.60 0.53 -5.51
CA LYS A 59 -3.08 1.85 -5.12
C LYS A 59 -4.56 1.83 -4.73
N LEU A 60 -5.40 1.12 -5.48
CA LEU A 60 -6.83 0.95 -5.18
C LEU A 60 -7.04 0.23 -3.83
N TYR A 61 -6.32 -0.87 -3.60
CA TYR A 61 -6.38 -1.60 -2.33
C TYR A 61 -5.90 -0.75 -1.15
N LEU A 62 -4.81 0.00 -1.34
CA LEU A 62 -4.29 0.91 -0.33
C LEU A 62 -5.28 2.02 0.00
N ALA A 63 -5.98 2.59 -0.99
CA ALA A 63 -7.00 3.61 -0.73
C ALA A 63 -8.09 3.07 0.20
N ILE A 64 -8.60 1.86 -0.05
CA ILE A 64 -9.63 1.22 0.78
C ILE A 64 -9.12 0.93 2.19
N THR A 65 -7.88 0.44 2.30
CA THR A 65 -7.28 0.05 3.59
C THR A 65 -6.57 1.19 4.33
N SER A 66 -6.70 2.43 3.85
CA SER A 66 -5.96 3.60 4.36
C SER A 66 -6.12 3.85 5.85
N ARG A 67 -7.34 3.77 6.38
CA ARG A 67 -7.61 3.96 7.82
C ARG A 67 -6.97 2.88 8.68
N ARG A 68 -6.88 1.65 8.17
CA ARG A 68 -6.19 0.54 8.84
C ARG A 68 -4.68 0.81 8.91
N ILE A 69 -4.09 1.29 7.81
CA ILE A 69 -2.66 1.64 7.74
C ILE A 69 -2.35 2.84 8.65
N LEU A 70 -3.17 3.88 8.62
CA LEU A 70 -3.09 5.03 9.53
C LEU A 70 -3.09 4.58 11.01
N SER A 71 -4.06 3.75 11.39
CA SER A 71 -4.13 3.21 12.76
C SER A 71 -2.89 2.38 13.11
N LYS A 72 -2.36 1.58 12.17
CA LYS A 72 -1.13 0.80 12.37
C LYS A 72 0.08 1.71 12.61
N CYS A 73 0.23 2.79 11.84
CA CYS A 73 1.31 3.76 12.02
C CYS A 73 1.22 4.48 13.38
N GLN A 74 0.01 4.91 13.78
CA GLN A 74 -0.22 5.52 15.09
C GLN A 74 0.13 4.57 16.25
N LYS A 75 -0.25 3.28 16.14
CA LYS A 75 0.09 2.25 17.13
C LYS A 75 1.60 2.03 17.22
N LEU A 76 2.30 1.99 16.08
CA LEU A 76 3.76 1.86 16.04
C LEU A 76 4.45 3.05 16.72
N ARG A 77 4.02 4.28 16.43
CA ARG A 77 4.53 5.50 17.10
C ARG A 77 4.33 5.44 18.61
N ASN A 78 3.13 5.07 19.06
CA ASN A 78 2.84 4.97 20.50
C ASN A 78 3.69 3.86 21.16
N ALA A 79 3.94 2.75 20.47
CA ALA A 79 4.82 1.69 20.96
C ALA A 79 6.28 2.17 21.06
N PHE A 80 6.78 2.90 20.06
CA PHE A 80 8.11 3.52 20.15
C PHE A 80 8.23 4.46 21.34
N GLU A 81 7.22 5.31 21.56
CA GLU A 81 7.20 6.23 22.71
C GLU A 81 7.24 5.48 24.05
N LEU A 82 6.44 4.42 24.19
CA LEU A 82 6.43 3.57 25.38
C LEU A 82 7.82 2.98 25.67
N TYR A 83 8.40 2.25 24.71
CA TYR A 83 9.65 1.54 24.93
C TYR A 83 10.84 2.48 25.12
N LEU A 84 10.88 3.61 24.40
CA LEU A 84 11.93 4.61 24.60
C LEU A 84 11.82 5.29 25.98
N THR A 85 10.61 5.51 26.48
CA THR A 85 10.40 6.03 27.84
C THR A 85 10.91 5.05 28.90
N GLU A 86 10.65 3.76 28.73
CA GLU A 86 11.15 2.71 29.65
C GLU A 86 12.68 2.62 29.63
N ILE A 87 13.31 2.74 28.46
CA ILE A 87 14.77 2.71 28.30
C ILE A 87 15.42 3.96 28.88
N GLN A 88 14.80 5.13 28.74
CA GLN A 88 15.36 6.42 29.14
C GLN A 88 15.84 6.45 30.59
N GLY A 89 15.08 5.84 31.51
CA GLY A 89 15.42 5.79 32.94
C GLY A 89 16.56 4.83 33.29
N ALA A 90 17.01 4.00 32.34
CA ALA A 90 17.98 2.92 32.55
C ALA A 90 19.33 3.14 31.84
N VAL A 91 19.55 4.33 31.27
CA VAL A 91 20.76 4.67 30.50
C VAL A 91 21.48 5.88 31.08
N THR A 92 22.67 6.19 30.55
CA THR A 92 23.45 7.37 30.95
C THR A 92 22.75 8.67 30.53
N ILE A 93 23.01 9.76 31.25
CA ILE A 93 22.41 11.09 31.00
C ILE A 93 22.57 11.52 29.53
N PRO A 94 23.76 11.44 28.89
CA PRO A 94 23.90 11.86 27.49
C PRO A 94 23.02 11.05 26.52
N LEU A 95 22.79 9.76 26.79
CA LEU A 95 21.92 8.93 25.98
C LEU A 95 20.44 9.19 26.27
N ALA A 96 20.10 9.45 27.53
CA ALA A 96 18.75 9.87 27.93
C ALA A 96 18.32 11.18 27.25
N ASP A 97 19.26 12.12 27.03
CA ASP A 97 19.02 13.36 26.29
C ASP A 97 18.73 13.11 24.80
N LYS A 98 19.50 12.21 24.16
CA LYS A 98 19.20 11.77 22.77
C LYS A 98 17.82 11.14 22.68
N ILE A 99 17.44 10.30 23.65
CA ILE A 99 16.12 9.68 23.73
C ILE A 99 15.03 10.73 23.90
N SER A 100 15.23 11.74 24.77
CA SER A 100 14.29 12.87 24.95
C SER A 100 13.98 13.58 23.63
N ALA A 101 15.01 13.82 22.81
CA ALA A 101 14.83 14.47 21.51
C ALA A 101 13.99 13.63 20.54
N ILE A 102 14.10 12.30 20.59
CA ILE A 102 13.27 11.40 19.76
C ILE A 102 11.84 11.32 20.32
N LEU A 103 11.67 11.27 21.64
CA LEU A 103 10.34 11.29 22.27
C LEU A 103 9.57 12.57 21.92
N HIS A 104 10.25 13.71 21.86
CA HIS A 104 9.65 14.95 21.37
C HIS A 104 9.18 14.82 19.91
N ASP A 105 10.03 14.27 19.03
CA ASP A 105 9.66 14.06 17.62
C ASP A 105 8.47 13.12 17.47
N LEU A 106 8.45 12.01 18.22
CA LEU A 106 7.33 11.06 18.26
C LEU A 106 6.03 11.76 18.65
N ARG A 107 6.03 12.58 19.70
CA ARG A 107 4.84 13.34 20.15
C ARG A 107 4.39 14.38 19.13
N SER A 108 5.33 14.96 18.39
CA SER A 108 5.05 15.96 17.35
C SER A 108 4.57 15.34 16.03
N ALA A 109 4.87 14.06 15.79
CA ALA A 109 4.56 13.38 14.54
C ALA A 109 3.05 13.24 14.32
N LYS A 110 2.58 13.73 13.16
CA LYS A 110 1.17 13.68 12.76
C LYS A 110 1.02 12.77 11.54
N PHE A 111 0.25 11.71 11.72
CA PHE A 111 -0.18 10.86 10.62
C PHE A 111 -1.52 11.36 10.08
N SER A 112 -1.58 11.69 8.79
CA SER A 112 -2.79 12.12 8.09
C SER A 112 -2.85 11.48 6.71
N LEU A 113 -4.07 11.29 6.22
CA LEU A 113 -4.33 10.86 4.85
C LEU A 113 -4.43 12.07 3.92
N GLU A 114 -3.89 11.94 2.72
CA GLU A 114 -4.07 12.91 1.65
C GLU A 114 -5.55 12.99 1.24
N PHE A 115 -6.03 14.19 0.95
CA PHE A 115 -7.44 14.42 0.58
C PHE A 115 -7.88 13.57 -0.61
N THR A 116 -7.03 13.46 -1.63
CA THR A 116 -7.32 12.66 -2.84
C THR A 116 -7.48 11.18 -2.54
N GLU A 117 -6.68 10.64 -1.63
CA GLU A 117 -6.76 9.23 -1.20
C GLU A 117 -8.03 8.97 -0.39
N GLU A 118 -8.43 9.90 0.47
CA GLU A 118 -9.66 9.79 1.25
C GLU A 118 -10.90 9.88 0.36
N GLU A 119 -10.89 10.69 -0.69
CA GLU A 119 -11.97 10.74 -1.68
C GLU A 119 -12.07 9.44 -2.49
N ALA A 120 -10.94 8.90 -2.96
CA ALA A 120 -10.91 7.60 -3.63
C ALA A 120 -11.46 6.48 -2.74
N ARG A 121 -11.06 6.47 -1.46
CA ARG A 121 -11.56 5.52 -0.46
C ARG A 121 -13.07 5.59 -0.30
N LYS A 122 -13.63 6.81 -0.13
CA LYS A 122 -15.06 7.00 0.10
C LYS A 122 -15.87 6.44 -1.05
N VAL A 123 -15.51 6.79 -2.28
CA VAL A 123 -16.24 6.37 -3.48
C VAL A 123 -16.18 4.86 -3.65
N LEU A 124 -15.00 4.25 -3.47
CA LEU A 124 -14.87 2.79 -3.54
C LEU A 124 -15.70 2.10 -2.44
N LEU A 125 -15.63 2.55 -1.18
CA LEU A 125 -16.41 1.93 -0.11
C LEU A 125 -17.92 2.09 -0.29
N SER A 126 -18.38 3.25 -0.77
CA SER A 126 -19.78 3.45 -1.10
C SER A 126 -20.25 2.48 -2.19
N LEU A 127 -19.38 2.09 -3.13
CA LEU A 127 -19.69 1.06 -4.12
C LEU A 127 -19.87 -0.31 -3.46
N PHE A 128 -18.97 -0.71 -2.54
CA PHE A 128 -19.04 -2.01 -1.84
C PHE A 128 -20.23 -2.13 -0.88
N GLU A 129 -20.66 -1.03 -0.27
CA GLU A 129 -21.74 -1.02 0.71
C GLU A 129 -23.13 -0.93 0.06
N LYS A 130 -23.20 -0.55 -1.23
CA LYS A 130 -24.45 -0.30 -1.92
C LYS A 130 -25.09 -1.60 -2.44
N ASN A 131 -26.39 -1.73 -2.22
CA ASN A 131 -27.21 -2.74 -2.87
C ASN A 131 -27.83 -2.15 -4.14
N PHE A 132 -27.68 -2.86 -5.27
CA PHE A 132 -28.19 -2.40 -6.56
C PHE A 132 -29.55 -3.03 -6.87
N SER A 133 -30.48 -2.22 -7.36
CA SER A 133 -31.83 -2.68 -7.73
C SER A 133 -31.84 -3.48 -9.03
N ASP A 134 -30.93 -3.16 -9.95
CA ASP A 134 -30.78 -3.81 -11.24
C ASP A 134 -29.33 -3.72 -11.73
N LYS A 135 -29.02 -4.53 -12.74
CA LYS A 135 -27.68 -4.63 -13.31
C LYS A 135 -27.21 -3.33 -13.99
N ALA A 136 -28.10 -2.60 -14.68
CA ALA A 136 -27.70 -1.40 -15.42
C ALA A 136 -27.30 -0.26 -14.46
N SER A 137 -28.01 -0.11 -13.34
CA SER A 137 -27.63 0.79 -12.25
C SER A 137 -26.25 0.40 -11.69
N MET A 138 -26.04 -0.88 -11.34
CA MET A 138 -24.73 -1.37 -10.87
C MET A 138 -23.59 -1.02 -11.83
N GLU A 139 -23.72 -1.34 -13.12
CA GLU A 139 -22.65 -1.10 -14.10
C GLU A 139 -22.29 0.39 -14.24
N LYS A 140 -23.30 1.26 -14.18
CA LYS A 140 -23.10 2.71 -14.23
C LYS A 140 -22.32 3.22 -13.03
N GLU A 141 -22.68 2.75 -11.84
CA GLU A 141 -22.05 3.21 -10.60
C GLU A 141 -20.66 2.60 -10.38
N GLU A 142 -20.44 1.37 -10.83
CA GLU A 142 -19.09 0.78 -10.92
C GLU A 142 -18.18 1.64 -11.80
N LEU A 143 -18.66 2.04 -12.99
CA LEU A 143 -17.92 2.89 -13.92
C LEU A 143 -17.61 4.26 -13.32
N GLU A 144 -18.60 4.93 -12.74
CA GLU A 144 -18.40 6.24 -12.10
C GLU A 144 -17.41 6.15 -10.93
N ALA A 145 -17.57 5.13 -10.08
CA ALA A 145 -16.72 4.95 -8.92
C ALA A 145 -15.26 4.69 -9.29
N ILE A 146 -15.01 3.80 -10.27
CA ILE A 146 -13.65 3.48 -10.69
C ILE A 146 -13.00 4.66 -11.43
N GLN A 147 -13.75 5.43 -12.22
CA GLN A 147 -13.23 6.64 -12.87
C GLN A 147 -12.79 7.70 -11.85
N ILE A 148 -13.60 7.95 -10.82
CA ILE A 148 -13.23 8.89 -9.75
C ILE A 148 -12.01 8.37 -8.99
N ALA A 149 -12.02 7.10 -8.58
CA ALA A 149 -10.92 6.52 -7.80
C ALA A 149 -9.60 6.55 -8.57
N THR A 150 -9.58 6.07 -9.81
CA THR A 150 -8.39 6.05 -10.67
C THR A 150 -7.87 7.46 -10.96
N SER A 151 -8.76 8.44 -11.18
CA SER A 151 -8.36 9.83 -11.35
C SER A 151 -7.70 10.42 -10.10
N ARG A 152 -8.25 10.14 -8.91
CA ARG A 152 -7.71 10.61 -7.62
C ARG A 152 -6.40 9.94 -7.23
N LEU A 153 -6.17 8.71 -7.68
CA LEU A 153 -4.97 7.91 -7.38
C LEU A 153 -3.90 8.00 -8.49
N GLU A 154 -4.13 8.81 -9.51
CA GLU A 154 -3.25 9.01 -10.66
C GLU A 154 -2.97 7.69 -11.40
N ILE A 155 -4.04 6.95 -11.69
CA ILE A 155 -4.05 5.73 -12.52
C ILE A 155 -4.77 6.08 -13.83
N LYS A 156 -4.15 6.91 -14.66
CA LYS A 156 -4.79 7.53 -15.83
C LYS A 156 -4.25 7.02 -17.17
N SER A 157 -2.93 6.75 -17.22
CA SER A 157 -2.28 6.27 -18.43
C SER A 157 -2.43 4.75 -18.60
N ALA A 158 -2.35 4.28 -19.85
CA ALA A 158 -2.35 2.85 -20.16
C ALA A 158 -1.27 2.08 -19.37
N LEU A 159 -0.07 2.66 -19.23
CA LEU A 159 1.02 2.09 -18.43
C LEU A 159 0.65 1.98 -16.94
N SER A 160 0.09 3.04 -16.36
CA SER A 160 -0.29 3.03 -14.93
C SER A 160 -1.38 1.99 -14.62
N ILE A 161 -2.31 1.76 -15.56
CA ILE A 161 -3.33 0.72 -15.45
C ILE A 161 -2.71 -0.68 -15.54
N LEU A 162 -1.75 -0.90 -16.44
CA LEU A 162 -1.04 -2.19 -16.55
C LEU A 162 -0.24 -2.50 -15.29
N VAL A 163 0.49 -1.52 -14.75
CA VAL A 163 1.22 -1.65 -13.49
C VAL A 163 0.26 -1.97 -12.34
N GLU A 164 -0.85 -1.25 -12.24
CA GLU A 164 -1.85 -1.51 -11.19
C GLU A 164 -2.45 -2.91 -11.33
N LYS A 165 -2.81 -3.35 -12.54
CA LYS A 165 -3.31 -4.71 -12.82
C LYS A 165 -2.31 -5.78 -12.38
N ALA A 166 -1.04 -5.64 -12.77
CA ALA A 166 0.01 -6.59 -12.39
C ALA A 166 0.21 -6.62 -10.87
N THR A 167 0.14 -5.46 -10.22
CA THR A 167 0.26 -5.33 -8.76
C THR A 167 -0.88 -6.06 -8.04
N ILE A 168 -2.13 -5.91 -8.51
CA ILE A 168 -3.27 -6.63 -7.93
C ILE A 168 -3.11 -8.15 -8.11
N LYS A 169 -2.66 -8.61 -9.28
CA LYS A 169 -2.41 -10.04 -9.54
C LYS A 169 -1.33 -10.61 -8.62
N ASN A 170 -0.18 -9.95 -8.53
CA ASN A 170 0.89 -10.38 -7.64
C ASN A 170 0.42 -10.42 -6.18
N GLN A 171 -0.40 -9.45 -5.75
CA GLN A 171 -0.97 -9.45 -4.42
C GLN A 171 -1.95 -10.62 -4.21
N LEU A 172 -2.75 -10.98 -5.22
CA LEU A 172 -3.63 -12.16 -5.17
C LEU A 172 -2.83 -13.47 -5.04
N ASP A 173 -1.70 -13.57 -5.72
CA ASP A 173 -0.82 -14.75 -5.65
C ASP A 173 -0.17 -14.90 -4.25
N GLU A 174 0.06 -13.78 -3.55
CA GLU A 174 0.60 -13.77 -2.18
C GLU A 174 -0.49 -13.95 -1.09
N VAL A 175 -1.77 -13.74 -1.41
CA VAL A 175 -2.87 -13.88 -0.44
C VAL A 175 -3.13 -15.34 -0.11
N ASN A 176 -2.94 -15.70 1.16
CA ASN A 176 -3.19 -17.04 1.66
C ASN A 176 -4.70 -17.30 1.91
N GLU A 177 -5.07 -18.57 2.06
CA GLU A 177 -6.46 -18.99 2.33
C GLU A 177 -7.02 -18.43 3.65
N THR A 178 -6.19 -17.87 4.53
CA THR A 178 -6.63 -17.34 5.83
C THR A 178 -7.25 -15.95 5.73
N ASN A 179 -7.17 -15.27 4.58
CA ASN A 179 -7.77 -13.95 4.39
C ASN A 179 -8.74 -13.87 3.19
N PRO A 180 -9.89 -14.57 3.25
CA PRO A 180 -10.83 -14.64 2.13
C PRO A 180 -11.42 -13.28 1.75
N LYS A 181 -11.59 -12.37 2.71
CA LYS A 181 -12.11 -11.02 2.45
C LYS A 181 -11.13 -10.14 1.68
N GLU A 182 -9.83 -10.29 1.94
CA GLU A 182 -8.80 -9.58 1.18
C GLU A 182 -8.75 -10.10 -0.26
N LYS A 183 -8.85 -11.43 -0.43
CA LYS A 183 -8.92 -12.05 -1.75
C LYS A 183 -10.11 -11.56 -2.56
N GLU A 184 -11.32 -11.63 -1.99
CA GLU A 184 -12.56 -11.17 -2.62
C GLU A 184 -12.48 -9.69 -3.02
N LEU A 185 -11.92 -8.86 -2.14
CA LEU A 185 -11.71 -7.44 -2.42
C LEU A 185 -10.78 -7.22 -3.63
N LEU A 186 -9.64 -7.92 -3.66
CA LEU A 186 -8.67 -7.80 -4.75
C LEU A 186 -9.22 -8.33 -6.08
N GLU A 187 -9.97 -9.44 -6.06
CA GLU A 187 -10.66 -9.98 -7.23
C GLU A 187 -11.66 -8.97 -7.80
N TYR A 188 -12.44 -8.32 -6.93
CA TYR A 188 -13.39 -7.30 -7.36
C TYR A 188 -12.70 -6.03 -7.89
N LEU A 189 -11.62 -5.58 -7.25
CA LEU A 189 -10.82 -4.45 -7.76
C LEU A 189 -10.21 -4.76 -9.14
N LEU A 190 -9.70 -5.99 -9.33
CA LEU A 190 -9.18 -6.44 -10.61
C LEU A 190 -10.28 -6.44 -11.68
N TYR A 191 -11.46 -6.93 -11.35
CA TYR A 191 -12.64 -6.91 -12.22
C TYR A 191 -12.98 -5.49 -12.66
N LEU A 192 -13.11 -4.55 -11.72
CA LEU A 192 -13.44 -3.15 -12.02
C LEU A 192 -12.41 -2.51 -12.95
N LEU A 193 -11.12 -2.75 -12.70
CA LEU A 193 -10.03 -2.17 -13.48
C LEU A 193 -10.01 -2.71 -14.91
N ILE A 194 -10.20 -4.02 -15.10
CA ILE A 194 -10.19 -4.67 -16.42
C ILE A 194 -11.42 -4.25 -17.23
N LYS A 195 -12.61 -4.34 -16.62
CA LYS A 195 -13.89 -4.01 -17.27
C LYS A 195 -13.91 -2.58 -17.80
N ASN A 196 -13.35 -1.64 -17.06
CA ASN A 196 -13.46 -0.21 -17.34
C ASN A 196 -12.21 0.40 -17.99
N ARG A 197 -11.20 -0.41 -18.36
CA ARG A 197 -9.91 0.06 -18.90
C ARG A 197 -10.05 1.10 -20.01
N LYS A 198 -10.92 0.85 -21.00
CA LYS A 198 -11.10 1.74 -22.15
C LYS A 198 -11.63 3.12 -21.72
N SER A 199 -12.60 3.13 -20.81
CA SER A 199 -13.23 4.35 -20.31
C SER A 199 -12.35 5.14 -19.33
N ILE A 200 -11.32 4.51 -18.75
CA ILE A 200 -10.33 5.20 -17.90
C ILE A 200 -9.32 5.95 -18.78
N CYS A 201 -8.86 5.35 -19.89
CA CYS A 201 -7.88 5.96 -20.80
C CYS A 201 -8.45 7.13 -21.63
N GLN A 202 -9.76 7.18 -21.88
CA GLN A 202 -10.39 8.21 -22.74
C GLN A 202 -10.39 9.63 -22.15
N PHE A 203 -9.98 9.82 -20.90
CA PHE A 203 -9.92 11.15 -20.26
C PHE A 203 -8.74 12.03 -20.72
N GLU A 204 -7.85 11.54 -21.57
CA GLU A 204 -6.69 12.31 -22.08
C GLU A 204 -6.88 12.89 -23.49
N ASP A 205 -7.83 12.42 -24.31
CA ASP A 205 -8.04 12.88 -25.70
C ASP A 205 -8.97 14.12 -25.83
N GLY A 206 -9.08 14.89 -24.75
CA GLY A 206 -10.00 16.02 -24.62
C GLY A 206 -9.41 17.40 -24.92
N ASP A 207 -8.29 17.52 -25.65
CA ASP A 207 -7.90 18.80 -26.25
C ASP A 207 -7.08 18.59 -27.55
N HIS A 208 -7.66 19.09 -28.65
CA HIS A 208 -7.19 19.10 -30.04
C HIS A 208 -7.11 17.76 -30.81
N SER A 209 -8.00 17.63 -31.81
CA SER A 209 -7.81 16.75 -32.99
C SER A 209 -7.35 17.61 -34.19
N PRO A 210 -6.67 17.05 -35.22
CA PRO A 210 -7.25 16.01 -36.05
C PRO A 210 -6.33 14.80 -36.37
N THR A 211 -6.97 13.63 -36.43
CA THR A 211 -6.68 12.45 -37.27
C THR A 211 -5.21 12.05 -37.44
N HIS A 212 -4.79 11.02 -36.72
CA HIS A 212 -3.86 10.04 -37.26
C HIS A 212 -4.28 8.65 -36.78
N ASP A 213 -4.68 7.79 -37.72
CA ASP A 213 -4.87 6.36 -37.50
C ASP A 213 -3.57 5.79 -36.93
N PHE A 214 -3.56 5.50 -35.63
CA PHE A 214 -2.62 4.54 -35.06
C PHE A 214 -3.28 3.18 -35.13
N HIS A 215 -3.12 2.51 -36.27
CA HIS A 215 -3.20 1.05 -36.33
C HIS A 215 -2.00 0.50 -35.55
N ASP A 216 -2.18 0.39 -34.25
CA ASP A 216 -1.18 -0.18 -33.36
C ASP A 216 -1.33 -1.70 -33.34
N GLN A 217 -1.00 -2.33 -34.47
CA GLN A 217 -0.87 -3.79 -34.61
C GLN A 217 0.39 -4.34 -33.89
N SER A 218 1.21 -3.48 -33.28
CA SER A 218 2.46 -3.88 -32.65
C SER A 218 2.28 -4.41 -31.22
N PHE A 219 1.26 -3.94 -30.47
CA PHE A 219 1.06 -4.36 -29.07
C PHE A 219 0.20 -5.61 -28.89
N GLU A 220 -0.68 -5.92 -29.85
CA GLU A 220 -1.41 -7.20 -29.85
C GLU A 220 -0.45 -8.38 -30.06
N HIS A 221 0.62 -8.19 -30.84
CA HIS A 221 1.57 -9.26 -31.13
C HIS A 221 2.46 -9.62 -29.93
N GLU A 222 2.76 -8.67 -29.05
CA GLU A 222 3.51 -8.94 -27.81
C GLU A 222 2.63 -9.64 -26.76
N LEU A 223 1.32 -9.36 -26.78
CA LEU A 223 0.30 -10.04 -25.96
C LEU A 223 0.03 -11.49 -26.38
N VAL A 224 -0.04 -11.76 -27.69
CA VAL A 224 -0.18 -13.13 -28.23
C VAL A 224 1.09 -13.94 -27.98
N VAL A 225 2.27 -13.30 -27.98
CA VAL A 225 3.54 -14.00 -27.72
C VAL A 225 3.70 -14.36 -26.24
N GLU A 226 3.31 -13.51 -25.29
CA GLU A 226 3.33 -13.86 -23.85
C GLU A 226 2.26 -14.90 -23.48
N GLU A 227 1.04 -14.82 -24.03
CA GLU A 227 -0.01 -15.85 -23.80
C GLU A 227 0.40 -17.20 -24.42
N ALA A 228 0.98 -17.23 -25.62
CA ALA A 228 1.44 -18.46 -26.27
C ALA A 228 2.69 -19.10 -25.60
N LEU A 229 3.53 -18.30 -24.94
CA LEU A 229 4.68 -18.79 -24.17
C LEU A 229 4.26 -19.41 -22.83
N CYS A 230 3.15 -18.93 -22.24
CA CYS A 230 2.58 -19.50 -21.04
C CYS A 230 1.83 -20.83 -21.33
N GLU A 231 1.09 -20.90 -22.44
CA GLU A 231 0.38 -22.14 -22.82
C GLU A 231 1.31 -23.28 -23.25
N LYS A 232 2.46 -22.98 -23.85
CA LYS A 232 3.46 -24.02 -24.20
C LYS A 232 4.18 -24.60 -22.98
N LYS A 233 4.42 -23.81 -21.92
CA LYS A 233 5.04 -24.32 -20.69
C LYS A 233 4.12 -25.22 -19.86
N VAL A 234 2.80 -25.12 -20.03
CA VAL A 234 1.83 -25.99 -19.33
C VAL A 234 1.63 -27.32 -20.06
N ASN A 235 1.81 -27.37 -21.38
CA ASN A 235 1.63 -28.61 -22.14
C ASN A 235 2.89 -29.50 -22.22
N ASP A 236 4.09 -28.97 -21.95
CA ASP A 236 5.34 -29.75 -21.97
C ASP A 236 5.65 -30.45 -20.63
N GLU A 237 4.87 -30.23 -19.55
CA GLU A 237 5.05 -30.90 -18.24
C GLU A 237 3.96 -31.94 -17.90
N VAL A 238 3.02 -32.26 -18.81
CA VAL A 238 1.98 -33.29 -18.60
C VAL A 238 2.03 -34.40 -19.68
N GLY A 239 3.16 -34.49 -20.41
CA GLY A 239 3.33 -35.40 -21.54
C GLY A 239 4.25 -36.61 -21.33
N ASP A 240 4.82 -36.81 -20.14
CA ASP A 240 5.61 -38.03 -19.84
C ASP A 240 5.74 -38.24 -18.31
N LEU A 241 4.70 -38.86 -17.71
CA LEU A 241 4.70 -39.79 -16.56
C LEU A 241 3.28 -40.04 -16.05
#